data_AF-A0A5C7W6X6-F1
#
_entry.id   AF-A0A5C7W6X6-F1
#
_cell.length_a   1.000
_cell.length_b   1.000
_cell.length_c   1.000
_cell.angle_alpha   90.00
_cell.angle_beta   90.00
_cell.angle_gamma   90.00
#
_symmetry.space_group_name_H-M   'P 1'
#
loop_
_entity.id
_entity.type
_entity.pdbx_description
1 polymer ?
#
loop_
_entity_poly.entity_id
_entity_poly.type
_entity_poly.pdbx_seq_one_letter_code
_entity_poly.pdbx_strand_id
1 'polypeptide(L)' 'MQKIKKAIIAVAGSGTRLLPATKSMPKEMLPIVDKPIIQLVVE' A
#
# COMPACT_ATOMS: atom_id res chain seq x y z
N MET A 1 5.01 9.39 28.84
CA MET A 1 4.95 8.51 27.64
C MET A 1 5.73 9.16 26.52
N GLN A 2 6.60 8.42 25.81
CA GLN A 2 7.29 8.96 24.63
C GLN A 2 6.32 9.02 23.45
N LYS A 3 6.31 10.14 22.70
CA LYS A 3 5.50 10.27 21.47
C LYS A 3 6.10 9.38 20.38
N ILE A 4 5.28 8.51 19.78
CA ILE A 4 5.68 7.74 18.59
C ILE A 4 5.75 8.73 17.41
N LYS A 5 6.91 8.80 16.74
CA LYS A 5 7.17 9.76 15.63
C LYS A 5 7.30 9.09 14.27
N LYS A 6 7.39 7.76 14.23
CA LYS A 6 7.71 6.99 13.02
C LYS A 6 6.87 5.73 12.99
N ALA A 7 6.43 5.37 11.79
CA ALA A 7 5.75 4.13 11.47
C ALA A 7 6.53 3.40 10.36
N ILE A 8 6.43 2.07 10.34
CA ILE A 8 7.03 1.22 9.31
C ILE A 8 5.89 0.47 8.63
N ILE A 9 5.82 0.57 7.30
CA ILE A 9 4.83 -0.14 6.47
C ILE A 9 5.61 -1.03 5.51
N ALA A 10 5.36 -2.34 5.56
CA ALA A 10 6.03 -3.31 4.69
C ALA A 10 5.30 -3.43 3.35
N VAL A 11 5.90 -2.91 2.28
CA VAL A 11 5.29 -2.79 0.93
C VAL A 11 6.05 -3.55 -0.18
N ALA A 12 6.87 -4.53 0.17
CA ALA A 12 7.73 -5.24 -0.78
C ALA A 12 7.06 -6.44 -1.50
N GLY A 13 5.77 -6.71 -1.24
CA GLY A 13 5.10 -7.92 -1.72
C GLY A 13 4.50 -7.77 -3.12
N SER A 14 4.85 -8.64 -4.06
CA SER A 14 4.45 -8.56 -5.49
C SER A 14 2.95 -8.76 -5.79
N GLY A 15 2.13 -9.22 -4.84
CA GLY A 15 0.67 -9.29 -5.04
C GLY A 15 0.22 -10.25 -6.15
N THR A 16 0.77 -11.46 -6.20
CA THR A 16 0.54 -12.45 -7.27
C THR A 16 -0.93 -12.85 -7.51
N ARG A 17 -1.79 -12.73 -6.49
CA ARG A 17 -3.24 -12.99 -6.61
C ARG A 17 -4.02 -11.90 -7.36
N LEU A 18 -3.40 -10.75 -7.55
CA LEU A 18 -3.99 -9.59 -8.22
C LEU A 18 -3.40 -9.38 -9.62
N LEU A 19 -2.73 -10.41 -10.17
CA LEU A 19 -2.29 -10.39 -11.56
C LEU A 19 -3.53 -10.43 -12.48
N PRO A 20 -3.50 -9.69 -13.62
CA PRO A 20 -2.36 -8.97 -14.18
C PRO A 20 -2.17 -7.55 -13.63
N ALA A 21 -3.09 -7.03 -12.81
CA ALA A 21 -3.06 -5.64 -12.34
C ALA A 21 -1.78 -5.30 -11.57
N THR A 22 -1.22 -6.26 -10.84
CA THR A 22 0.02 -6.06 -10.07
C THR A 22 1.31 -6.41 -10.83
N LYS A 23 1.22 -6.68 -12.14
CA LYS A 23 2.40 -7.05 -12.96
C LYS A 23 3.33 -5.86 -13.19
N SER A 24 2.76 -4.68 -13.42
CA SER A 24 3.48 -3.43 -13.71
C SER A 24 3.29 -2.35 -12.64
N MET A 25 2.33 -2.54 -11.73
CA MET A 25 2.03 -1.60 -10.64
C MET A 25 2.07 -2.31 -9.28
N PRO A 26 2.65 -1.71 -8.23
CA PRO A 26 2.58 -2.27 -6.88
C PRO A 26 1.13 -2.43 -6.40
N LYS A 27 0.86 -3.45 -5.58
CA LYS A 27 -0.49 -3.70 -5.06
C LYS A 27 -0.99 -2.56 -4.17
N GLU A 28 -0.10 -1.88 -3.47
CA GLU A 28 -0.40 -0.77 -2.55
C GLU A 28 -0.82 0.51 -3.30
N MET A 29 -0.54 0.60 -4.59
CA MET A 29 -0.95 1.71 -5.46
C MET A 29 -2.31 1.45 -6.13
N LEU A 30 -2.91 0.26 -5.97
CA LEU A 30 -4.24 -0.01 -6.51
C LEU A 30 -5.27 0.90 -5.83
N PRO A 31 -6.18 1.52 -6.59
CA PRO A 31 -7.19 2.40 -6.03
C PRO A 31 -8.31 1.62 -5.35
N ILE A 32 -8.72 2.08 -4.17
CA ILE A 32 -10.04 1.80 -3.60
C ILE A 32 -10.90 3.02 -3.93
N VAL A 33 -11.88 2.83 -4.81
CA VAL A 33 -12.72 3.88 -5.40
C VAL A 33 -11.88 4.89 -6.20
N ASP A 34 -11.33 5.89 -5.52
CA ASP A 34 -10.62 7.04 -6.08
C ASP A 34 -9.25 7.28 -5.43
N LYS A 35 -8.93 6.58 -4.34
CA LYS A 35 -7.67 6.73 -3.59
C LYS A 35 -6.82 5.46 -3.61
N PRO A 36 -5.48 5.55 -3.77
CA PRO A 36 -4.61 4.39 -3.65
C PRO A 36 -4.62 3.84 -2.22
N ILE A 37 -4.49 2.52 -2.07
CA ILE A 37 -4.48 1.85 -0.76
C ILE A 37 -3.46 2.47 0.19
N ILE A 38 -2.25 2.81 -0.29
CA ILE A 38 -1.21 3.39 0.56
C ILE A 38 -1.63 4.73 1.18
N GLN A 39 -2.47 5.52 0.50
CA GLN A 39 -2.98 6.78 1.04
C GLN A 39 -3.94 6.51 2.21
N LEU A 40 -4.79 5.51 2.10
CA LEU A 40 -5.69 5.11 3.19
C LEU A 40 -4.97 4.53 4.42
N VAL A 41 -3.73 4.05 4.24
CA VAL A 41 -2.90 3.53 5.35
C VAL A 41 -2.10 4.65 6.03
N VAL A 42 -1.81 5.73 5.31
CA VAL A 42 -1.00 6.86 5.80
C VAL A 42 -1.87 7.97 6.39
N GLU A 43 -3.06 8.22 5.82
CA GLU A 43 -4.09 9.12 6.37
C GLU A 43 -4.71 8.55 7.66
#